data_AF-A0A2R5F196-F1
#
_entry.id   AF-A0A2R5F196-F1
#
_cell.length_a   1.000
_cell.length_b   1.000
_cell.length_c   1.000
_cell.angle_alpha   90.00
_cell.angle_beta   90.00
_cell.angle_gamma   90.00
#
_symmetry.space_group_name_H-M   'P 1'
#
loop_
_entity.id
_entity.type
_entity.pdbx_description
1 polymer ?
#
loop_
_entity_poly.entity_id
_entity_poly.type
_entity_poly.pdbx_seq_one_letter_code
_entity_poly.pdbx_strand_id
1 'polypeptide(L)'
;MQQQNHEQEVFHVADIAPRPTARSWKIMLPAWALLIGLGWLGLHYGLDAKLVAGGMVLFGLVSSAFAWLLGVIGLVPIAGPLILKILAIPFIWLLNAIGYLVSFIAIRRGYSKDVLTYRGLTIALLVGIVIGYILGKLI
;
A
#
# COMPACT_ATOMS: atom_id res chain seq x y z
N MET A 1 14.76 51.15 18.96
CA MET A 1 15.14 49.80 19.45
C MET A 1 13.94 48.89 19.21
N GLN A 2 14.22 47.67 18.75
CA GLN A 2 13.32 46.81 17.98
C GLN A 2 12.18 46.23 18.85
N GLN A 3 10.94 46.59 18.54
CA GLN A 3 9.75 45.92 19.09
C GLN A 3 9.40 44.71 18.22
N GLN A 4 9.81 43.55 18.72
CA GLN A 4 9.20 42.22 18.62
C GLN A 4 8.04 42.05 17.61
N ASN A 5 8.39 41.83 16.34
CA ASN A 5 7.52 41.16 15.37
C ASN A 5 7.78 39.64 15.43
N HIS A 6 7.18 38.98 16.40
CA HIS A 6 6.97 37.53 16.38
C HIS A 6 5.46 37.32 16.43
N GLU A 7 4.82 37.62 15.29
CA GLU A 7 3.49 37.09 15.02
C GLU A 7 3.59 35.57 15.10
N GLN A 8 2.84 35.04 16.06
CA GLN A 8 2.74 33.62 16.31
C GLN A 8 2.28 32.95 15.03
N GLU A 9 3.12 32.07 14.48
CA GLU A 9 2.73 31.11 13.46
C GLU A 9 1.83 30.07 14.15
N VAL A 10 0.59 30.47 14.41
CA VAL A 10 -0.44 29.63 15.01
C VAL A 10 -0.78 28.58 13.97
N PHE A 11 -0.20 27.39 14.13
CA PHE A 11 -0.50 26.18 13.36
C PHE A 11 -2.02 26.06 13.17
N HIS A 12 -2.49 26.39 11.97
CA HIS A 12 -3.92 26.35 11.67
C HIS A 12 -4.33 24.88 11.57
N VAL A 13 -5.10 24.42 12.56
CA VAL A 13 -5.63 23.06 12.67
C VAL A 13 -6.48 22.66 11.43
N ALA A 14 -6.86 23.64 10.61
CA ALA A 14 -7.55 23.47 9.33
C ALA A 14 -6.69 22.87 8.20
N ASP A 15 -5.35 22.87 8.33
CA ASP A 15 -4.44 22.31 7.31
C ASP A 15 -4.16 20.81 7.51
N ILE A 16 -4.61 20.23 8.63
CA ILE A 16 -4.33 18.84 9.02
C ILE A 16 -5.33 17.86 8.38
N ALA A 17 -6.48 18.34 7.92
CA ALA A 17 -7.50 17.53 7.27
C ALA A 17 -7.58 17.89 5.76
N PRO A 18 -7.02 17.08 4.85
CA PRO A 18 -7.20 17.31 3.43
C PRO A 18 -8.71 17.28 3.13
N ARG A 19 -9.23 18.37 2.57
CA ARG A 19 -10.62 18.41 2.08
C ARG A 19 -10.81 17.26 1.10
N PRO A 20 -11.91 16.48 1.15
CA PRO A 20 -12.19 15.43 0.18
C PRO A 20 -12.30 16.10 -1.20
N THR A 21 -11.18 16.12 -1.90
CA THR A 21 -11.05 16.88 -3.13
C THR A 21 -11.66 16.00 -4.22
N ALA A 22 -12.63 16.54 -4.95
CA ALA A 22 -13.31 15.87 -6.07
C ALA A 22 -12.35 15.30 -7.15
N ARG A 23 -11.07 15.66 -7.08
CA ARG A 23 -9.97 15.16 -7.91
C ARG A 23 -9.53 13.72 -7.61
N SER A 24 -9.95 13.14 -6.48
CA SER A 24 -9.66 11.76 -6.09
C SER A 24 -10.32 10.70 -7.00
N TRP A 25 -11.32 11.08 -7.80
CA TRP A 25 -11.97 10.18 -8.77
C TRP A 25 -10.98 9.57 -9.78
N LYS A 26 -9.94 10.31 -10.16
CA LYS A 26 -8.89 9.82 -11.08
C LYS A 26 -8.13 8.61 -10.52
N ILE A 27 -8.11 8.45 -9.20
CA ILE A 27 -7.45 7.37 -8.47
C ILE A 27 -8.45 6.25 -8.18
N MET A 28 -9.69 6.60 -7.86
CA MET A 28 -10.74 5.63 -7.60
C MET A 28 -11.06 4.81 -8.85
N LEU A 29 -11.18 5.43 -10.03
CA LEU A 29 -11.48 4.72 -11.28
C LEU A 29 -10.52 3.55 -11.59
N PRO A 30 -9.18 3.75 -11.63
CA PRO A 30 -8.25 2.65 -11.86
C PRO A 30 -8.24 1.63 -10.73
N ALA A 31 -8.46 2.02 -9.48
CA ALA A 31 -8.57 1.06 -8.36
C ALA A 31 -9.79 0.14 -8.52
N TRP A 32 -10.94 0.70 -8.91
CA TRP A 32 -12.15 -0.08 -9.21
C TRP A 32 -11.94 -0.97 -10.44
N ALA A 33 -11.32 -0.46 -11.50
CA ALA A 33 -10.98 -1.24 -12.68
C ALA A 33 -10.05 -2.42 -12.34
N LEU A 34 -9.08 -2.22 -11.44
CA LEU A 34 -8.18 -3.26 -10.96
C LEU A 34 -8.94 -4.35 -10.20
N LEU A 35 -9.84 -3.98 -9.28
CA LEU A 35 -10.65 -4.95 -8.52
C LEU A 35 -11.56 -5.79 -9.43
N ILE A 36 -12.22 -5.14 -10.39
CA ILE A 36 -13.04 -5.82 -11.41
C ILE A 36 -12.16 -6.74 -12.26
N GLY A 37 -10.98 -6.26 -12.67
CA GLY A 37 -10.00 -7.03 -13.42
C GLY A 37 -9.53 -8.27 -12.66
N LEU A 38 -9.26 -8.17 -11.35
CA LEU A 38 -8.89 -9.30 -10.50
C LEU A 38 -10.03 -10.34 -10.40
N GLY A 39 -11.26 -9.87 -10.19
CA GLY A 39 -12.43 -10.76 -10.15
C GLY A 39 -12.64 -11.49 -11.47
N TRP A 40 -12.55 -10.76 -12.59
CA TRP A 40 -12.65 -11.33 -13.93
C TRP A 40 -11.53 -12.34 -14.20
N LEU A 41 -10.29 -12.02 -13.82
CA LEU A 41 -9.13 -12.90 -13.99
C LEU A 41 -9.30 -14.20 -13.21
N GLY A 42 -9.84 -14.12 -11.99
CA GLY A 42 -10.17 -15.30 -11.18
C GLY A 42 -11.16 -16.22 -11.88
N LEU A 43 -12.23 -15.66 -12.44
CA LEU A 43 -13.21 -16.41 -13.22
C LEU A 43 -12.61 -16.97 -14.52
N HIS A 44 -11.75 -16.21 -15.20
CA HIS A 44 -11.10 -16.63 -16.44
C HIS A 44 -10.14 -17.82 -16.25
N TYR A 45 -9.45 -17.90 -15.10
CA TYR A 45 -8.63 -19.06 -14.74
C TYR A 45 -9.43 -20.25 -14.18
N GLY A 46 -10.76 -20.18 -14.21
CA GLY A 46 -11.64 -21.27 -13.80
C GLY A 46 -11.81 -21.41 -12.28
N LEU A 47 -11.51 -20.37 -11.49
CA LEU A 47 -11.83 -20.37 -10.06
C LEU A 47 -13.35 -20.34 -9.88
N ASP A 48 -13.87 -21.13 -8.94
CA ASP A 48 -15.30 -21.11 -8.63
C ASP A 48 -15.75 -19.71 -8.22
N ALA A 49 -16.88 -19.27 -8.78
CA ALA A 49 -17.46 -17.96 -8.48
C ALA A 49 -17.69 -17.75 -6.97
N LYS A 50 -17.97 -18.82 -6.23
CA LYS A 50 -18.12 -18.77 -4.76
C LYS A 50 -16.79 -18.47 -4.05
N LEU A 51 -15.68 -19.04 -4.53
CA LEU A 51 -14.34 -18.76 -4.00
C LEU A 51 -13.92 -17.32 -4.32
N VAL A 52 -14.16 -16.87 -5.55
CA VAL A 52 -13.86 -15.48 -5.97
C VAL A 52 -14.68 -14.49 -5.16
N ALA A 53 -16.00 -14.67 -5.08
CA ALA A 53 -16.90 -13.79 -4.32
C ALA A 53 -16.58 -13.82 -2.82
N GLY A 54 -16.34 -15.00 -2.24
CA GLY A 54 -15.93 -15.14 -0.85
C GLY A 54 -14.61 -14.43 -0.57
N GLY A 55 -13.63 -14.54 -1.47
CA GLY A 55 -12.36 -13.83 -1.40
C GLY A 55 -12.52 -12.31 -1.47
N MET A 56 -13.39 -11.80 -2.35
CA MET A 56 -13.68 -10.37 -2.46
C MET A 56 -14.36 -9.82 -1.20
N VAL A 57 -15.33 -10.56 -0.65
CA VAL A 57 -16.02 -10.17 0.59
C VAL A 57 -15.05 -10.18 1.77
N LEU A 58 -14.24 -11.24 1.90
CA LEU A 58 -13.24 -11.34 2.94
C LEU A 58 -12.21 -10.20 2.83
N PHE A 59 -11.73 -9.92 1.62
CA PHE A 59 -10.81 -8.82 1.37
C PHE A 59 -11.42 -7.48 1.79
N GLY A 60 -12.66 -7.19 1.36
CA GLY A 60 -13.38 -5.98 1.74
C GLY A 60 -13.57 -5.84 3.25
N LEU A 61 -13.91 -6.93 3.94
CA LEU A 61 -14.09 -6.93 5.39
C LEU A 61 -12.77 -6.66 6.13
N VAL A 62 -11.70 -7.32 5.72
CA VAL A 62 -10.36 -7.11 6.29
C VAL A 62 -9.88 -5.68 6.04
N SER A 63 -10.02 -5.17 4.81
CA SER A 63 -9.65 -3.78 4.48
C SER A 63 -10.45 -2.76 5.30
N SER A 64 -11.75 -2.99 5.50
CA SER A 64 -12.60 -2.12 6.30
C SER A 64 -12.21 -2.13 7.78
N ALA A 65 -11.95 -3.32 8.34
CA ALA A 65 -11.45 -3.47 9.70
C ALA A 65 -10.10 -2.79 9.89
N PHE A 66 -9.20 -2.89 8.90
CA PHE A 66 -7.91 -2.23 8.92
C PHE A 66 -8.04 -0.70 8.87
N ALA A 67 -8.91 -0.17 8.01
CA ALA A 67 -9.19 1.26 7.94
C ALA A 67 -9.73 1.81 9.27
N TRP A 68 -10.63 1.05 9.92
CA TRP A 68 -11.14 1.41 11.25
C TRP A 68 -10.02 1.40 12.30
N LEU A 69 -9.19 0.36 12.33
CA LEU A 69 -8.04 0.25 13.23
C LEU A 69 -7.07 1.43 13.05
N LEU A 70 -6.70 1.75 11.81
CA LEU A 70 -5.83 2.88 11.49
C LEU A 70 -6.46 4.21 11.91
N GLY A 71 -7.77 4.37 11.72
CA GLY A 71 -8.51 5.55 12.17
C GLY A 71 -8.48 5.73 13.69
N VAL A 72 -8.66 4.63 14.44
CA VAL A 72 -8.56 4.65 15.92
C VAL A 72 -7.14 4.99 16.38
N ILE A 73 -6.12 4.37 15.77
CA ILE A 73 -4.70 4.65 16.08
C ILE A 73 -4.35 6.11 15.76
N GLY A 74 -4.85 6.64 14.64
CA GLY A 74 -4.62 8.02 14.19
C GLY A 74 -5.23 9.08 15.09
N LEU A 75 -6.21 8.72 15.94
CA LEU A 75 -6.80 9.64 16.92
C LEU A 75 -5.82 10.02 18.05
N VAL A 76 -4.78 9.20 18.27
CA VAL A 76 -3.76 9.45 19.29
C VAL A 76 -2.55 10.16 18.66
N PRO A 77 -2.34 11.47 18.89
CA PRO A 77 -1.42 12.28 18.10
C PRO A 77 0.06 11.88 18.25
N ILE A 78 0.46 11.36 19.41
CA ILE A 78 1.87 10.98 19.68
C ILE A 78 2.07 9.47 19.48
N ALA A 79 1.22 8.63 20.09
CA ALA A 79 1.35 7.19 19.99
C ALA A 79 0.96 6.65 18.61
N GLY A 80 0.03 7.30 17.91
CA GLY A 80 -0.46 6.87 16.59
C GLY A 80 0.68 6.66 15.60
N PRO A 81 1.51 7.69 15.31
CA PRO A 81 2.65 7.55 14.41
C PRO A 81 3.67 6.48 14.84
N LEU A 82 3.89 6.31 16.15
CA LEU A 82 4.80 5.29 16.69
C LEU A 82 4.27 3.87 16.44
N ILE A 83 2.98 3.64 16.71
CA ILE A 83 2.33 2.33 16.51
C ILE A 83 2.29 1.97 15.03
N LEU A 84 1.95 2.93 14.16
CA LEU A 84 1.96 2.72 12.70
C LEU A 84 3.36 2.34 12.19
N LYS A 85 4.42 2.95 12.71
CA LYS A 85 5.80 2.58 12.37
C LYS A 85 6.13 1.15 12.78
N ILE A 86 5.72 0.73 13.97
CA ILE A 86 5.96 -0.65 14.45
C ILE A 86 5.16 -1.64 13.60
N LEU A 87 3.93 -1.32 13.23
CA LEU A 87 3.08 -2.15 12.38
C LEU A 87 3.60 -2.26 10.94
N ALA A 88 4.34 -1.26 10.45
CA ALA A 88 4.96 -1.31 9.13
C ALA A 88 6.15 -2.29 9.05
N ILE A 89 6.88 -2.52 10.16
CA ILE A 89 8.04 -3.44 10.21
C ILE A 89 7.69 -4.88 9.78
N PRO A 90 6.66 -5.54 10.33
CA PRO A 90 6.28 -6.89 9.90
C PRO A 90 5.78 -6.90 8.46
N PHE A 91 5.16 -5.81 7.98
CA PHE A 91 4.73 -5.71 6.59
C PHE A 91 5.92 -5.70 5.62
N ILE A 92 7.01 -5.00 5.97
CA ILE A 92 8.27 -5.02 5.21
C ILE A 92 8.88 -6.43 5.19
N TRP A 93 8.87 -7.13 6.33
CA TRP A 93 9.32 -8.53 6.40
C TRP A 93 8.48 -9.45 5.51
N LEU A 94 7.16 -9.24 5.46
CA LEU A 94 6.26 -10.04 4.64
C LEU A 94 6.52 -9.81 3.14
N LEU A 95 6.72 -8.57 2.72
CA LEU A 95 7.10 -8.24 1.35
C LEU A 95 8.45 -8.87 0.97
N ASN A 96 9.42 -8.87 1.89
CA ASN A 96 10.70 -9.53 1.67
C ASN A 96 10.54 -11.07 1.52
N ALA A 97 9.73 -11.69 2.38
CA ALA A 97 9.40 -13.10 2.28
C ALA A 97 8.75 -13.48 0.94
N ILE A 98 7.85 -12.63 0.42
CA ILE A 98 7.27 -12.79 -0.92
C ILE A 98 8.36 -12.71 -1.99
N GLY A 99 9.31 -11.78 -1.87
CA GLY A 99 10.47 -11.67 -2.77
C GLY A 99 11.30 -12.96 -2.81
N TYR A 100 11.55 -13.56 -1.64
CA TYR A 100 12.22 -14.86 -1.56
C TYR A 100 11.37 -15.99 -2.14
N LEU A 101 10.05 -16.00 -1.90
CA LEU A 101 9.14 -17.02 -2.42
C LEU A 101 9.09 -17.01 -3.96
N VAL A 102 8.95 -15.82 -4.56
CA VAL A 102 8.97 -15.64 -6.02
C VAL A 102 10.32 -16.07 -6.59
N SER A 103 11.43 -15.67 -5.94
CA SER A 103 12.78 -16.10 -6.34
C SER A 103 12.93 -17.62 -6.27
N PHE A 104 12.39 -18.27 -5.23
CA PHE A 104 12.40 -19.71 -5.07
C PHE A 104 11.62 -20.42 -6.20
N ILE A 105 10.43 -19.91 -6.54
CA ILE A 105 9.60 -20.45 -7.64
C ILE A 105 10.33 -20.29 -8.98
N ALA A 106 10.97 -19.15 -9.22
CA ALA A 106 11.71 -18.87 -10.45
C ALA A 106 12.94 -19.77 -10.61
N ILE A 107 13.68 -20.02 -9.52
CA ILE A 107 14.80 -21.00 -9.51
C ILE A 107 14.26 -22.41 -9.82
N ARG A 108 13.13 -22.81 -9.22
CA ARG A 108 12.53 -24.12 -9.48
C ARG A 108 12.06 -24.32 -10.92
N ARG A 109 11.69 -23.25 -11.62
CA ARG A 109 11.25 -23.30 -13.03
C ARG A 109 12.40 -23.30 -14.05
N GLY A 110 13.67 -23.33 -13.61
CA GLY A 110 14.81 -23.49 -14.51
C GLY A 110 15.28 -22.20 -15.20
N TYR A 111 14.83 -21.02 -14.74
CA TYR A 111 15.45 -19.76 -15.17
C TYR A 111 16.80 -19.61 -14.47
N SER A 112 17.87 -19.61 -15.27
CA SER A 112 19.26 -19.73 -14.85
C SER A 112 19.65 -18.87 -13.66
N LYS A 113 20.38 -19.50 -12.73
CA LYS A 113 20.75 -19.02 -11.40
C LYS A 113 21.66 -17.78 -11.36
N ASP A 114 22.16 -17.29 -12.49
CA ASP A 114 23.21 -16.26 -12.50
C ASP A 114 22.72 -14.81 -12.35
N VAL A 115 21.51 -14.47 -12.81
CA VAL A 115 21.00 -13.09 -12.69
C VAL A 115 20.08 -12.91 -11.48
N LEU A 116 19.54 -14.00 -10.96
CA LEU A 116 18.44 -13.96 -9.98
C LEU A 116 18.91 -13.99 -8.53
N THR A 117 20.14 -14.46 -8.27
CA THR A 117 20.58 -14.79 -6.90
C THR A 117 20.86 -13.57 -6.02
N TYR A 118 21.03 -12.36 -6.58
CA TYR A 118 21.06 -11.10 -5.81
C TYR A 118 20.58 -9.90 -6.64
N ARG A 119 20.96 -9.84 -7.92
CA ARG A 119 20.64 -8.69 -8.80
C ARG A 119 19.16 -8.63 -9.14
N GLY A 120 18.55 -9.77 -9.48
CA GLY A 120 17.11 -9.85 -9.75
C GLY A 120 16.24 -9.46 -8.55
N LEU A 121 16.65 -9.82 -7.32
CA LEU A 121 15.94 -9.42 -6.11
C LEU A 121 16.04 -7.91 -5.87
N THR A 122 17.23 -7.33 -5.98
CA THR A 122 17.42 -5.88 -5.85
C THR A 122 16.69 -5.12 -6.96
N ILE A 123 16.68 -5.63 -8.19
CA ILE A 123 15.94 -5.03 -9.31
C ILE A 123 14.43 -5.13 -9.07
N ALA A 124 13.90 -6.27 -8.62
CA ALA A 124 12.50 -6.41 -8.30
C ALA A 124 12.06 -5.47 -7.16
N LEU A 125 12.89 -5.34 -6.12
CA LEU A 125 12.67 -4.40 -5.01
C LEU A 125 12.72 -2.95 -5.48
N LEU A 126 13.73 -2.58 -6.27
CA LEU A 126 13.88 -1.24 -6.86
C LEU A 126 12.71 -0.91 -7.79
N VAL A 127 12.30 -1.83 -8.65
CA VAL A 127 11.16 -1.64 -9.55
C VAL A 127 9.87 -1.49 -8.74
N GLY A 128 9.64 -2.30 -7.71
CA GLY A 128 8.49 -2.16 -6.82
C GLY A 128 8.46 -0.80 -6.10
N ILE A 129 9.59 -0.35 -5.55
CA ILE A 129 9.71 0.96 -4.89
C ILE A 129 9.53 2.11 -5.88
N VAL A 130 10.14 2.02 -7.07
CA VAL A 130 10.05 3.05 -8.12
C VAL A 130 8.61 3.15 -8.64
N ILE A 131 7.95 2.03 -8.92
CA ILE A 131 6.53 2.01 -9.32
C ILE A 131 5.67 2.60 -8.19
N GLY A 132 5.91 2.18 -6.95
CA GLY A 132 5.19 2.72 -5.79
C GLY A 132 5.39 4.23 -5.61
N TYR A 133 6.61 4.73 -5.80
CA TYR A 133 6.94 6.15 -5.73
C TYR A 133 6.31 6.96 -6.87
N ILE A 134 6.37 6.46 -8.11
CA ILE A 134 5.73 7.11 -9.27
C ILE A 134 4.22 7.18 -9.07
N LEU A 135 3.59 6.08 -8.66
CA LEU A 135 2.17 6.05 -8.36
C LEU A 135 1.82 6.99 -7.21
N GLY A 136 2.61 6.99 -6.14
CA GLY A 136 2.42 7.87 -4.98
C GLY A 136 2.63 9.35 -5.29
N LYS A 137 3.44 9.70 -6.30
CA LYS A 137 3.66 11.08 -6.76
C LYS A 137 2.64 11.55 -7.80
N LEU A 138 2.02 10.63 -8.53
CA LEU A 138 0.94 10.93 -9.48
C LEU A 138 -0.43 11.07 -8.79
N ILE A 139 -0.58 10.43 -7.62
CA ILE A 139 -1.68 10.61 -6.65
C ILE A 139 -1.58 11.99 -5.99
#